data_AF-A0A1Z8PZ98-F1
#
_entry.id   AF-A0A1Z8PZ98-F1
#
_cell.length_a   1.000
_cell.length_b   1.000
_cell.length_c   1.000
_cell.angle_alpha   90.00
_cell.angle_beta   90.00
_cell.angle_gamma   90.00
#
_symmetry.space_group_name_H-M   'P 1'
#
loop_
_entity.id
_entity.type
_entity.pdbx_description
1 polymer ?
#
loop_
_entity_poly.entity_id
_entity_poly.type
_entity_poly.pdbx_seq_one_letter_code
_entity_poly.pdbx_strand_id
1 'polypeptide(L)'
;MSSFEEIKQKIYKELKIDENESINDHFIKAIKKLTKQDKESASETAESINKLCELYFEYNAAFIKDIEKKTKQKKQDHADAAHLKSQTKSILRGLKKTIISYALCEHTLNMNIKQLQAQELSLTKEFGAGDPKARISDKLPRQIAVFCKRREILTETLAIMHKIKDMVIFLDPIFVHLERELAVLLNEKTSRKVLQNFIGELRKKNFQTASEEIKKIYTKDNKAIFKLKKKERKKQWLIIVDAAELTALLVEKTEQKLRGRENKIFLRSWELDLAYEDTDKILRQTKEFIEKYRVPELKVRLKSLKRSKKRLKEIATFDSLITLLEDVQLKMLKPMTTLREVNKFQTQYFKKIEQLAYDSEPAIQQIKIRANEHLKGPDDEEITEDMLSSAEFKT
;
A
#
# COMPACT_ATOMS: atom_id res chain seq x y z
N MET A 1 18.54 -11.48 42.99
CA MET A 1 18.02 -12.51 42.04
C MET A 1 16.64 -12.89 42.54
N SER A 2 15.59 -12.82 41.71
CA SER A 2 14.25 -13.27 42.10
C SER A 2 14.24 -14.75 42.49
N SER A 3 13.46 -15.11 43.51
CA SER A 3 13.26 -16.51 43.90
C SER A 3 12.51 -17.29 42.82
N PHE A 4 12.67 -18.62 42.77
CA PHE A 4 11.94 -19.47 41.81
C PHE A 4 10.42 -19.28 41.93
N GLU A 5 9.92 -19.13 43.16
CA GLU A 5 8.49 -18.92 43.42
C GLU A 5 7.99 -17.57 42.88
N GLU A 6 8.79 -16.51 42.93
CA GLU A 6 8.44 -15.22 42.30
C GLU A 6 8.31 -15.33 40.78
N ILE A 7 9.23 -16.04 40.11
CA ILE A 7 9.21 -16.21 38.64
C ILE A 7 8.03 -17.11 38.25
N LYS A 8 7.79 -18.15 39.04
CA LYS A 8 6.62 -19.03 38.90
C LYS A 8 5.33 -18.21 39.00
N GLN A 9 5.11 -17.46 40.08
CA GLN A 9 3.90 -16.63 40.21
C GLN A 9 3.74 -15.60 39.08
N LYS A 10 4.84 -15.00 38.60
CA LYS A 10 4.80 -14.10 37.44
C LYS A 10 4.27 -14.79 36.19
N ILE A 11 4.74 -16.00 35.86
CA ILE A 11 4.29 -16.70 34.65
C ILE A 11 2.85 -17.22 34.78
N TYR A 12 2.44 -17.70 35.96
CA TYR A 12 1.04 -18.09 36.22
C TYR A 12 0.09 -16.90 36.04
N LYS A 13 0.47 -15.72 36.57
CA LYS A 13 -0.30 -14.48 36.41
C LYS A 13 -0.38 -14.03 34.94
N GLU A 14 0.74 -14.06 34.21
CA GLU A 14 0.78 -13.62 32.81
C GLU A 14 -0.03 -14.57 31.90
N LEU A 15 0.05 -15.88 32.14
CA LEU A 15 -0.72 -16.90 31.40
C LEU A 15 -2.17 -17.02 31.87
N LYS A 16 -2.53 -16.43 33.02
CA LYS A 16 -3.86 -16.50 33.66
C LYS A 16 -4.30 -17.93 33.93
N ILE A 17 -3.46 -18.68 34.62
CA ILE A 17 -3.66 -20.11 34.90
C ILE A 17 -3.54 -20.38 36.40
N ASP A 18 -4.20 -21.44 36.85
CA ASP A 18 -4.14 -21.91 38.24
C ASP A 18 -2.85 -22.68 38.51
N GLU A 19 -2.34 -22.64 39.75
CA GLU A 19 -1.03 -23.22 40.13
C GLU A 19 -0.86 -24.73 39.87
N ASN A 20 -1.94 -25.43 39.54
CA ASN A 20 -1.98 -26.87 39.27
C ASN A 20 -1.97 -27.21 37.76
N GLU A 21 -2.03 -26.21 36.88
CA GLU A 21 -2.09 -26.43 35.43
C GLU A 21 -0.69 -26.50 34.77
N SER A 22 -0.61 -27.19 33.64
CA SER A 22 0.61 -27.33 32.84
C SER A 22 0.99 -25.99 32.18
N ILE A 23 2.02 -25.31 32.69
CA ILE A 23 2.54 -24.06 32.10
C ILE A 23 2.85 -24.22 30.61
N ASN A 24 3.38 -25.38 30.19
CA ASN A 24 3.81 -25.61 28.81
C ASN A 24 2.64 -25.59 27.82
N ASP A 25 1.54 -26.27 28.15
CA ASP A 25 0.36 -26.30 27.29
C ASP A 25 -0.28 -24.91 27.18
N HIS A 26 -0.32 -24.17 28.29
CA HIS A 26 -0.89 -22.83 28.31
C HIS A 26 0.02 -21.81 27.62
N PHE A 27 1.34 -21.94 27.74
CA PHE A 27 2.30 -21.13 27.00
C PHE A 27 2.17 -21.36 25.49
N ILE A 28 2.13 -22.62 25.04
CA ILE A 28 1.93 -22.95 23.62
C ILE A 28 0.60 -22.40 23.10
N LYS A 29 -0.49 -22.55 23.87
CA LYS A 29 -1.81 -21.99 23.52
C LYS A 29 -1.77 -20.47 23.45
N ALA A 30 -1.11 -19.80 24.39
CA ALA A 30 -0.99 -18.35 24.44
C ALA A 30 -0.21 -17.81 23.23
N ILE A 31 0.93 -18.40 22.89
CA ILE A 31 1.69 -18.01 21.69
C ILE A 31 0.86 -18.26 20.43
N LYS A 32 0.23 -19.43 20.27
CA LYS A 32 -0.65 -19.72 19.12
C LYS A 32 -1.83 -18.76 19.02
N LYS A 33 -2.30 -18.21 20.14
CA LYS A 33 -3.35 -17.19 20.16
C LYS A 33 -2.80 -15.85 19.69
N LEU A 34 -1.66 -15.41 20.24
CA LEU A 34 -0.99 -14.16 19.85
C LEU A 34 -0.61 -14.16 18.37
N THR A 35 -0.07 -15.27 17.84
CA THR A 35 0.28 -15.37 16.41
C THR A 35 -0.94 -15.31 15.48
N LYS A 36 -2.16 -15.47 16.00
CA LYS A 36 -3.43 -15.38 15.26
C LYS A 36 -4.26 -14.15 15.63
N GLN A 37 -3.79 -13.32 16.57
CA GLN A 37 -4.57 -12.23 17.13
C GLN A 37 -4.63 -11.05 16.16
N ASP A 38 -5.82 -10.43 16.10
CA ASP A 38 -6.18 -9.49 15.05
C ASP A 38 -6.31 -8.03 15.51
N LYS A 39 -6.23 -7.79 16.82
CA LYS A 39 -6.76 -6.57 17.45
C LYS A 39 -5.71 -5.59 18.00
N GLU A 40 -4.46 -6.02 18.12
CA GLU A 40 -3.35 -5.20 18.66
C GLU A 40 -2.44 -4.74 17.52
N SER A 41 -1.70 -3.65 17.74
CA SER A 41 -0.73 -3.22 16.74
C SER A 41 0.32 -4.32 16.53
N ALA A 42 0.80 -4.51 15.29
CA ALA A 42 1.76 -5.57 14.99
C ALA A 42 3.04 -5.48 15.86
N SER A 43 3.38 -4.27 16.32
CA SER A 43 4.47 -4.03 17.27
C SER A 43 4.13 -4.57 18.66
N GLU A 44 2.95 -4.25 19.19
CA GLU A 44 2.49 -4.72 20.52
C GLU A 44 2.41 -6.25 20.61
N THR A 45 1.90 -6.91 19.57
CA THR A 45 1.84 -8.38 19.56
C THR A 45 3.24 -9.00 19.46
N ALA A 46 4.15 -8.41 18.69
CA ALA A 46 5.54 -8.87 18.63
C ALA A 46 6.28 -8.70 19.96
N GLU A 47 6.08 -7.55 20.63
CA GLU A 47 6.60 -7.30 21.98
C GLU A 47 6.02 -8.29 23.00
N SER A 48 4.71 -8.56 22.93
CA SER A 48 4.05 -9.53 23.80
C SER A 48 4.58 -10.96 23.59
N ILE A 49 4.82 -11.37 22.34
CA ILE A 49 5.45 -12.67 22.02
C ILE A 49 6.86 -12.75 22.62
N ASN A 50 7.67 -11.71 22.44
CA ASN A 50 9.04 -11.66 23.00
C ASN A 50 9.01 -11.78 24.52
N LYS A 51 8.25 -10.90 25.18
CA LYS A 51 8.12 -10.86 26.64
C LYS A 51 7.65 -12.20 27.21
N LEU A 52 6.64 -12.82 26.59
CA LEU A 52 6.12 -14.11 27.06
C LEU A 52 7.14 -15.25 26.86
N CYS A 53 7.86 -15.26 25.74
CA CYS A 53 8.94 -16.24 25.51
C CYS A 53 10.09 -16.06 26.51
N GLU A 54 10.51 -14.83 26.76
CA GLU A 54 11.56 -14.51 27.73
C GLU A 54 11.17 -14.95 29.14
N LEU A 55 9.95 -14.61 29.58
CA LEU A 55 9.43 -15.04 30.88
C LEU A 55 9.36 -16.56 31.00
N TYR A 56 8.95 -17.26 29.95
CA TYR A 56 8.95 -18.72 29.89
C TYR A 56 10.36 -19.32 29.95
N PHE A 57 11.34 -18.69 29.30
CA PHE A 57 12.73 -19.13 29.35
C PHE A 57 13.42 -18.85 30.69
N GLU A 58 13.03 -17.78 31.38
CA GLU A 58 13.43 -17.48 32.76
C GLU A 58 12.83 -18.50 33.73
N TYR A 59 11.53 -18.78 33.60
CA TYR A 59 10.86 -19.82 34.38
C TYR A 59 11.56 -21.17 34.23
N ASN A 60 11.80 -21.63 33.00
CA ASN A 60 12.52 -22.88 32.77
C ASN A 60 13.93 -22.87 33.37
N ALA A 61 14.68 -21.78 33.22
CA ALA A 61 16.02 -21.69 33.80
C ALA A 61 15.99 -21.75 35.34
N ALA A 62 14.98 -21.15 35.97
CA ALA A 62 14.79 -21.18 37.41
C ALA A 62 14.33 -22.56 37.91
N PHE A 63 13.42 -23.21 37.18
CA PHE A 63 12.96 -24.58 37.45
C PHE A 63 14.10 -25.59 37.40
N ILE A 64 14.94 -25.53 36.36
CA ILE A 64 16.12 -26.40 36.24
C ILE A 64 17.08 -26.19 37.41
N LYS A 65 17.36 -24.94 37.81
CA LYS A 65 18.20 -24.65 38.99
C LYS A 65 17.60 -25.18 40.29
N ASP A 66 16.28 -25.08 40.46
CA ASP A 66 15.59 -25.61 41.64
C ASP A 66 15.69 -27.14 41.71
N ILE A 67 15.48 -27.82 40.57
CA ILE A 67 15.71 -29.26 40.48
C ILE A 67 17.17 -29.60 40.78
N GLU A 68 18.17 -28.93 40.19
CA GLU A 68 19.60 -29.17 40.46
C GLU A 68 19.91 -29.07 41.98
N LYS A 69 19.33 -28.09 42.69
CA LYS A 69 19.48 -27.95 44.15
C LYS A 69 18.88 -29.14 44.92
N LYS A 70 17.69 -29.58 44.53
CA LYS A 70 16.95 -30.68 45.19
C LYS A 70 17.55 -32.05 44.86
N THR A 71 18.08 -32.22 43.66
CA THR A 71 18.68 -33.44 43.14
C THR A 71 20.19 -33.48 43.27
N LYS A 72 20.79 -32.90 44.33
CA LYS A 72 22.21 -33.10 44.67
C LYS A 72 22.57 -34.59 44.60
N GLN A 73 23.05 -35.03 43.44
CA GLN A 73 23.22 -36.43 43.08
C GLN A 73 24.59 -36.87 43.55
N LYS A 74 24.62 -37.97 44.30
CA LYS A 74 25.84 -38.64 44.78
C LYS A 74 26.68 -39.29 43.68
N LYS A 75 26.25 -39.25 42.41
CA LYS A 75 26.93 -39.91 41.27
C LYS A 75 27.62 -38.87 40.39
N GLN A 76 28.92 -39.06 40.20
CA GLN A 76 29.76 -38.20 39.36
C GLN A 76 29.48 -38.48 37.88
N ASP A 77 29.34 -37.42 37.08
CA ASP A 77 29.26 -37.51 35.63
C ASP A 77 30.56 -38.11 35.06
N HIS A 78 30.46 -38.81 33.92
CA HIS A 78 31.61 -39.15 33.09
C HIS A 78 32.34 -37.87 32.66
N ALA A 79 33.67 -37.91 32.50
CA ALA A 79 34.46 -36.72 32.16
C ALA A 79 33.93 -35.98 30.91
N ASP A 80 33.62 -36.73 29.84
CA ASP A 80 33.07 -36.17 28.59
C ASP A 80 31.65 -35.60 28.74
N ALA A 81 30.87 -36.08 29.71
CA ALA A 81 29.51 -35.61 29.93
C ALA A 81 29.48 -34.15 30.41
N ALA A 82 30.43 -33.76 31.27
CA ALA A 82 30.52 -32.38 31.77
C ALA A 82 30.79 -31.40 30.62
N HIS A 83 31.71 -31.76 29.72
CA HIS A 83 32.01 -30.97 28.54
C HIS A 83 30.80 -30.86 27.59
N LEU A 84 30.15 -31.99 27.27
CA LEU A 84 28.98 -32.03 26.39
C LEU A 84 27.80 -31.25 26.97
N LYS A 85 27.53 -31.36 28.28
CA LYS A 85 26.51 -30.55 28.97
C LYS A 85 26.82 -29.06 28.88
N SER A 86 28.08 -28.66 29.07
CA SER A 86 28.51 -27.26 28.92
C SER A 86 28.26 -26.72 27.50
N GLN A 87 28.67 -27.47 26.48
CA GLN A 87 28.42 -27.12 25.08
C GLN A 87 26.91 -27.02 24.79
N THR A 88 26.11 -27.95 25.31
CA THR A 88 24.66 -27.94 25.15
C THR A 88 24.02 -26.70 25.76
N LYS A 89 24.49 -26.22 26.93
CA LYS A 89 24.01 -24.95 27.53
C LYS A 89 24.22 -23.76 26.60
N SER A 90 25.31 -23.75 25.82
CA SER A 90 25.59 -22.71 24.83
C SER A 90 24.59 -22.77 23.66
N ILE A 91 24.42 -23.95 23.05
CA ILE A 91 23.54 -24.14 21.87
C ILE A 91 22.06 -23.94 22.24
N LEU A 92 21.64 -24.28 23.46
CA LEU A 92 20.29 -24.02 23.96
C LEU A 92 19.89 -22.54 23.90
N ARG A 93 20.84 -21.60 24.00
CA ARG A 93 20.55 -20.18 23.79
C ARG A 93 20.16 -19.91 22.32
N GLY A 94 20.83 -20.56 21.38
CA GLY A 94 20.49 -20.53 19.95
C GLY A 94 19.08 -21.10 19.68
N LEU A 95 18.73 -22.22 20.32
CA LEU A 95 17.38 -22.79 20.20
C LEU A 95 16.30 -21.84 20.75
N LYS A 96 16.53 -21.20 21.91
CA LYS A 96 15.62 -20.19 22.47
C LYS A 96 15.39 -19.02 21.51
N LYS A 97 16.45 -18.53 20.89
CA LYS A 97 16.36 -17.50 19.84
C LYS A 97 15.54 -18.00 18.64
N THR A 98 15.78 -19.25 18.22
CA THR A 98 15.05 -19.89 17.11
C THR A 98 13.55 -19.99 17.39
N ILE A 99 13.16 -20.33 18.62
CA ILE A 99 11.75 -20.37 19.07
C ILE A 99 11.10 -19.00 18.95
N ILE A 100 11.77 -17.94 19.42
CA ILE A 100 11.27 -16.56 19.31
C ILE A 100 11.13 -16.16 17.84
N SER A 101 12.19 -16.36 17.05
CA SER A 101 12.21 -16.07 15.62
C SER A 101 11.09 -16.79 14.88
N TYR A 102 10.81 -18.05 15.21
CA TYR A 102 9.72 -18.84 14.67
C TYR A 102 8.36 -18.20 14.97
N ALA A 103 8.07 -17.91 16.24
CA ALA A 103 6.79 -17.34 16.66
C ALA A 103 6.52 -15.98 15.99
N LEU A 104 7.54 -15.11 15.95
CA LEU A 104 7.45 -13.82 15.26
C LEU A 104 7.26 -13.98 13.75
N CYS A 105 7.95 -14.93 13.12
CA CYS A 105 7.80 -15.21 11.70
C CYS A 105 6.40 -15.74 11.38
N GLU A 106 5.85 -16.64 12.21
CA GLU A 106 4.48 -17.13 12.06
C GLU A 106 3.44 -16.01 12.22
N HIS A 107 3.58 -15.16 13.23
CA HIS A 107 2.72 -13.99 13.41
C HIS A 107 2.76 -13.07 12.18
N THR A 108 3.96 -12.72 11.71
CA THR A 108 4.18 -11.88 10.52
C THR A 108 3.49 -12.49 9.30
N LEU A 109 3.68 -13.78 9.04
CA LEU A 109 3.04 -14.46 7.91
C LEU A 109 1.50 -14.44 8.01
N ASN A 110 0.94 -14.66 9.19
CA ASN A 110 -0.50 -14.65 9.41
C ASN A 110 -1.09 -13.26 9.13
N MET A 111 -0.45 -12.22 9.65
CA MET A 111 -0.86 -10.83 9.42
C MET A 111 -0.83 -10.48 7.93
N ASN A 112 0.28 -10.76 7.24
CA ASN A 112 0.47 -10.39 5.85
C ASN A 112 -0.49 -11.14 4.93
N ILE A 113 -0.72 -12.44 5.20
CA ILE A 113 -1.71 -13.24 4.47
C ILE A 113 -3.10 -12.62 4.65
N LYS A 114 -3.48 -12.27 5.87
CA LYS A 114 -4.81 -11.73 6.16
C LYS A 114 -5.02 -10.36 5.51
N GLN A 115 -4.04 -9.46 5.61
CA GLN A 115 -4.09 -8.12 5.00
C GLN A 115 -4.24 -8.22 3.48
N LEU A 116 -3.42 -9.03 2.82
CA LEU A 116 -3.51 -9.22 1.37
C LEU A 116 -4.80 -9.94 0.95
N GLN A 117 -5.35 -10.84 1.78
CA GLN A 117 -6.65 -11.47 1.53
C GLN A 117 -7.79 -10.45 1.61
N ALA A 118 -7.78 -9.56 2.60
CA ALA A 118 -8.78 -8.50 2.70
C ALA A 118 -8.73 -7.55 1.49
N GLN A 119 -7.51 -7.17 1.06
CA GLN A 119 -7.30 -6.37 -0.14
C GLN A 119 -7.79 -7.08 -1.41
N GLU A 120 -7.42 -8.37 -1.59
CA GLU A 120 -7.84 -9.17 -2.74
C GLU A 120 -9.36 -9.32 -2.82
N LEU A 121 -10.04 -9.57 -1.70
CA LEU A 121 -11.49 -9.64 -1.64
C LEU A 121 -12.16 -8.30 -1.99
N SER A 122 -11.63 -7.19 -1.48
CA SER A 122 -12.14 -5.85 -1.78
C SER A 122 -12.02 -5.55 -3.28
N LEU A 123 -10.83 -5.78 -3.84
CA LEU A 123 -10.56 -5.49 -5.25
C LEU A 123 -11.27 -6.45 -6.19
N THR A 124 -11.49 -7.70 -5.78
CA THR A 124 -12.31 -8.65 -6.54
C THR A 124 -13.77 -8.23 -6.61
N LYS A 125 -14.30 -7.58 -5.56
CA LYS A 125 -15.65 -6.99 -5.60
C LYS A 125 -15.73 -5.77 -6.52
N GLU A 126 -14.68 -4.96 -6.55
CA GLU A 126 -14.62 -3.74 -7.36
C GLU A 126 -14.40 -4.05 -8.86
N PHE A 127 -13.51 -5.01 -9.17
CA PHE A 127 -12.99 -5.23 -10.53
C PHE A 127 -13.25 -6.63 -11.09
N GLY A 128 -13.89 -7.52 -10.31
CA GLY A 128 -14.01 -8.94 -10.67
C GLY A 128 -12.69 -9.71 -10.48
N ALA A 129 -12.61 -10.91 -11.04
CA ALA A 129 -11.51 -11.84 -10.76
C ALA A 129 -10.16 -11.46 -11.42
N GLY A 130 -10.13 -10.43 -12.28
CA GLY A 130 -9.03 -10.08 -13.16
C GLY A 130 -8.76 -11.14 -14.24
N ASP A 131 -7.69 -10.95 -15.02
CA ASP A 131 -7.26 -11.95 -16.02
C ASP A 131 -6.40 -13.04 -15.35
N PRO A 132 -6.88 -14.30 -15.25
CA PRO A 132 -6.13 -15.37 -14.61
C PRO A 132 -4.87 -15.78 -15.41
N LYS A 133 -4.75 -15.38 -16.67
CA LYS A 133 -3.58 -15.66 -17.54
C LYS A 133 -2.59 -14.50 -17.58
N ALA A 134 -2.82 -13.43 -16.82
CA ALA A 134 -1.92 -12.29 -16.73
C ALA A 134 -0.51 -12.75 -16.32
N ARG A 135 0.49 -12.45 -17.15
CA ARG A 135 1.90 -12.67 -16.81
C ARG A 135 2.31 -11.65 -15.75
N ILE A 136 2.74 -12.15 -14.60
CA ILE A 136 3.14 -11.34 -13.45
C ILE A 136 4.66 -11.25 -13.47
N SER A 137 5.18 -10.05 -13.72
CA SER A 137 6.61 -9.76 -13.60
C SER A 137 6.92 -9.19 -12.23
N ASP A 138 8.18 -9.26 -11.79
CA ASP A 138 8.62 -8.70 -10.51
C ASP A 138 8.46 -7.17 -10.44
N LYS A 139 8.40 -6.49 -11.60
CA LYS A 139 8.19 -5.03 -11.71
C LYS A 139 6.72 -4.62 -11.68
N LEU A 140 5.80 -5.58 -11.90
CA LEU A 140 4.37 -5.32 -12.01
C LEU A 140 3.77 -4.60 -10.78
N PRO A 141 4.16 -4.94 -9.53
CA PRO A 141 3.57 -4.26 -8.39
C PRO A 141 3.90 -2.76 -8.37
N ARG A 142 5.14 -2.40 -8.75
CA ARG A 142 5.58 -1.01 -8.88
C ARG A 142 4.78 -0.27 -9.94
N GLN A 143 4.61 -0.88 -11.11
CA GLN A 143 3.79 -0.32 -12.18
C GLN A 143 2.36 -0.06 -11.70
N ILE A 144 1.75 -1.02 -11.03
CA ILE A 144 0.39 -0.89 -10.48
C ILE A 144 0.26 0.32 -9.55
N ALA A 145 1.20 0.54 -8.62
CA ALA A 145 1.11 1.69 -7.71
C ALA A 145 1.26 3.03 -8.44
N VAL A 146 2.18 3.10 -9.42
CA VAL A 146 2.32 4.27 -10.29
C VAL A 146 0.99 4.54 -11.02
N PHE A 147 0.36 3.50 -11.56
CA PHE A 147 -0.94 3.61 -12.22
C PHE A 147 -2.07 4.00 -11.24
N CYS A 148 -2.07 3.51 -10.00
CA CYS A 148 -3.06 3.93 -8.99
C CYS A 148 -2.93 5.43 -8.67
N LYS A 149 -1.72 5.94 -8.43
CA LYS A 149 -1.49 7.38 -8.21
C LYS A 149 -1.87 8.20 -9.45
N ARG A 150 -1.48 7.72 -10.65
CA ARG A 150 -1.86 8.37 -11.91
C ARG A 150 -3.38 8.43 -12.09
N ARG A 151 -4.11 7.37 -11.73
CA ARG A 151 -5.58 7.31 -11.76
C ARG A 151 -6.21 8.39 -10.88
N GLU A 152 -5.71 8.58 -9.67
CA GLU A 152 -6.21 9.61 -8.72
C GLU A 152 -6.03 11.01 -9.31
N ILE A 153 -4.82 11.34 -9.76
CA ILE A 153 -4.49 12.62 -10.40
C ILE A 153 -5.38 12.89 -11.62
N LEU A 154 -5.55 11.90 -12.50
CA LEU A 154 -6.38 12.01 -13.70
C LEU A 154 -7.87 12.17 -13.35
N THR A 155 -8.36 11.47 -12.32
CA THR A 155 -9.76 11.56 -11.87
C THR A 155 -10.06 12.94 -11.30
N GLU A 156 -9.17 13.50 -10.47
CA GLU A 156 -9.31 14.87 -9.97
C GLU A 156 -9.30 15.90 -11.10
N THR A 157 -8.40 15.68 -12.07
CA THR A 157 -8.25 16.52 -13.26
C THR A 157 -9.56 16.55 -14.06
N LEU A 158 -10.16 15.39 -14.36
CA LEU A 158 -11.47 15.31 -15.02
C LEU A 158 -12.60 15.92 -14.17
N ALA A 159 -12.58 15.75 -12.84
CA ALA A 159 -13.60 16.32 -11.97
C ALA A 159 -13.61 17.86 -12.00
N ILE A 160 -12.43 18.49 -12.04
CA ILE A 160 -12.30 19.95 -12.24
C ILE A 160 -12.86 20.33 -13.61
N MET A 161 -12.56 19.55 -14.66
CA MET A 161 -12.99 19.84 -16.02
C MET A 161 -14.50 19.74 -16.20
N HIS A 162 -15.15 18.75 -15.58
CA HIS A 162 -16.61 18.67 -15.57
C HIS A 162 -17.23 19.94 -14.98
N LYS A 163 -16.69 20.45 -13.87
CA LYS A 163 -17.14 21.72 -13.28
C LYS A 163 -16.97 22.91 -14.23
N ILE A 164 -15.85 22.97 -14.96
CA ILE A 164 -15.62 24.02 -15.97
C ILE A 164 -16.62 23.86 -17.12
N LYS A 165 -16.86 22.62 -17.58
CA LYS A 165 -17.81 22.31 -18.65
C LYS A 165 -19.22 22.79 -18.30
N ASP A 166 -19.66 22.53 -17.08
CA ASP A 166 -20.96 23.01 -16.58
C ASP A 166 -21.07 24.54 -16.65
N MET A 167 -19.99 25.27 -16.34
CA MET A 167 -19.97 26.73 -16.45
C MET A 167 -19.95 27.22 -17.91
N VAL A 168 -19.17 26.56 -18.77
CA VAL A 168 -19.00 26.92 -20.18
C VAL A 168 -20.24 26.63 -21.01
N ILE A 169 -21.05 25.62 -20.65
CA ILE A 169 -22.34 25.33 -21.29
C ILE A 169 -23.26 26.57 -21.30
N PHE A 170 -23.15 27.46 -20.30
CA PHE A 170 -23.92 28.70 -20.27
C PHE A 170 -23.34 29.80 -21.17
N LEU A 171 -22.04 29.75 -21.48
CA LEU A 171 -21.35 30.72 -22.33
C LEU A 171 -21.45 30.38 -23.82
N ASP A 172 -21.47 29.09 -24.17
CA ASP A 172 -21.50 28.63 -25.56
C ASP A 172 -22.64 29.24 -26.40
N PRO A 173 -23.91 29.27 -25.93
CA PRO A 173 -25.00 29.90 -26.68
C PRO A 173 -24.75 31.38 -26.96
N ILE A 174 -24.06 32.08 -26.07
CA ILE A 174 -23.74 33.51 -26.21
C ILE A 174 -22.73 33.70 -27.35
N PHE A 175 -21.69 32.87 -27.41
CA PHE A 175 -20.72 32.92 -28.51
C PHE A 175 -21.34 32.52 -29.85
N VAL A 176 -22.23 31.53 -29.87
CA VAL A 176 -22.98 31.14 -31.08
C VAL A 176 -23.90 32.29 -31.54
N HIS A 177 -24.55 32.97 -30.60
CA HIS A 177 -25.36 34.15 -30.89
C HIS A 177 -24.50 35.28 -31.49
N LEU A 178 -23.38 35.63 -30.85
CA LEU A 178 -22.45 36.64 -31.37
C LEU A 178 -21.93 36.29 -32.77
N GLU A 179 -21.60 35.04 -33.04
CA GLU A 179 -21.18 34.58 -34.37
C GLU A 179 -22.27 34.80 -35.42
N ARG A 180 -23.52 34.42 -35.09
CA ARG A 180 -24.69 34.60 -35.96
C ARG A 180 -24.94 36.07 -36.26
N GLU A 181 -24.97 36.91 -35.24
CA GLU A 181 -25.25 38.34 -35.39
C GLU A 181 -24.11 39.06 -36.15
N LEU A 182 -22.85 38.67 -35.94
CA LEU A 182 -21.71 39.17 -36.70
C LEU A 182 -21.78 38.75 -38.18
N ALA A 183 -22.25 37.55 -38.50
CA ALA A 183 -22.39 37.05 -39.87
C ALA A 183 -23.53 37.74 -40.67
N VAL A 184 -24.50 38.35 -39.98
CA VAL A 184 -25.52 39.22 -40.59
C VAL A 184 -24.89 40.53 -41.07
N LEU A 185 -23.92 41.06 -40.31
CA LEU A 185 -23.24 42.32 -40.61
C LEU A 185 -22.02 42.17 -41.52
N LEU A 186 -21.28 41.07 -41.41
CA LEU A 186 -19.98 40.89 -42.05
C LEU A 186 -19.98 39.64 -42.94
N ASN A 187 -18.97 39.51 -43.81
CA ASN A 187 -18.72 38.22 -44.45
C ASN A 187 -18.19 37.19 -43.44
N GLU A 188 -18.37 35.90 -43.74
CA GLU A 188 -18.04 34.78 -42.84
C GLU A 188 -16.59 34.84 -42.34
N LYS A 189 -15.62 35.09 -43.23
CA LYS A 189 -14.19 35.18 -42.89
C LYS A 189 -13.89 36.31 -41.90
N THR A 190 -14.52 37.46 -42.05
CA THR A 190 -14.28 38.63 -41.18
C THR A 190 -15.00 38.46 -39.85
N SER A 191 -16.22 37.92 -39.85
CA SER A 191 -16.97 37.61 -38.63
C SER A 191 -16.23 36.64 -37.71
N ARG A 192 -15.66 35.55 -38.28
CA ARG A 192 -14.84 34.60 -37.51
C ARG A 192 -13.58 35.24 -36.95
N LYS A 193 -12.87 36.06 -37.73
CA LYS A 193 -11.64 36.71 -37.28
C LYS A 193 -11.90 37.68 -36.12
N VAL A 194 -12.96 38.47 -36.21
CA VAL A 194 -13.41 39.36 -35.12
C VAL A 194 -13.71 38.56 -33.86
N LEU A 195 -14.51 37.50 -33.98
CA LEU A 195 -14.89 36.68 -32.83
C LEU A 195 -13.67 35.99 -32.20
N GLN A 196 -12.72 35.52 -33.02
CA GLN A 196 -11.45 34.96 -32.53
C GLN A 196 -10.61 35.98 -31.77
N ASN A 197 -10.50 37.23 -32.25
CA ASN A 197 -9.80 38.29 -31.53
C ASN A 197 -10.46 38.60 -30.19
N PHE A 198 -11.80 38.71 -30.17
CA PHE A 198 -12.58 38.91 -28.95
C PHE A 198 -12.30 37.81 -27.91
N ILE A 199 -12.44 36.54 -28.32
CA ILE A 199 -12.14 35.38 -27.47
C ILE A 199 -10.69 35.38 -27.01
N GLY A 200 -9.74 35.78 -27.88
CA GLY A 200 -8.33 35.89 -27.57
C GLY A 200 -8.03 36.91 -26.46
N GLU A 201 -8.67 38.07 -26.50
CA GLU A 201 -8.50 39.11 -25.47
C GLU A 201 -9.18 38.72 -24.14
N LEU A 202 -10.32 38.04 -24.18
CA LEU A 202 -10.95 37.47 -22.98
C LEU A 202 -10.02 36.48 -22.27
N ARG A 203 -9.29 35.63 -23.02
CA ARG A 203 -8.30 34.70 -22.44
C ARG A 203 -7.10 35.39 -21.83
N LYS A 204 -6.70 36.54 -22.37
CA LYS A 204 -5.63 37.38 -21.82
C LYS A 204 -6.07 38.22 -20.63
N LYS A 205 -7.35 38.16 -20.26
CA LYS A 205 -7.97 38.98 -19.19
C LYS A 205 -8.01 40.48 -19.52
N ASN A 206 -7.93 40.79 -20.80
CA ASN A 206 -8.05 42.15 -21.31
C ASN A 206 -9.52 42.45 -21.63
N PHE A 207 -10.40 42.45 -20.62
CA PHE A 207 -11.86 42.52 -20.82
C PHE A 207 -12.31 43.83 -21.50
N GLN A 208 -11.65 44.95 -21.17
CA GLN A 208 -11.88 46.24 -21.82
C GLN A 208 -11.45 46.19 -23.30
N THR A 209 -10.25 45.71 -23.58
CA THR A 209 -9.72 45.54 -24.95
C THR A 209 -10.57 44.59 -25.79
N ALA A 210 -11.10 43.51 -25.19
CA ALA A 210 -12.03 42.60 -25.85
C ALA A 210 -13.29 43.35 -26.34
N SER A 211 -13.89 44.16 -25.47
CA SER A 211 -15.06 44.98 -25.82
C SER A 211 -14.73 46.03 -26.89
N GLU A 212 -13.53 46.61 -26.86
CA GLU A 212 -13.05 47.54 -27.87
C GLU A 212 -12.80 46.89 -29.24
N GLU A 213 -12.29 45.66 -29.28
CA GLU A 213 -12.07 44.91 -30.54
C GLU A 213 -13.37 44.75 -31.32
N ILE A 214 -14.47 44.48 -30.64
CA ILE A 214 -15.79 44.45 -31.27
C ILE A 214 -16.16 45.85 -31.73
N LYS A 215 -16.03 46.89 -30.89
CA LYS A 215 -16.37 48.29 -31.22
C LYS A 215 -15.64 48.86 -32.45
N LYS A 216 -14.39 48.43 -32.71
CA LYS A 216 -13.56 48.88 -33.86
C LYS A 216 -14.15 48.51 -35.24
N ILE A 217 -15.11 47.59 -35.31
CA ILE A 217 -15.74 47.15 -36.56
C ILE A 217 -16.57 48.28 -37.20
N TYR A 218 -17.23 49.10 -36.37
CA TYR A 218 -18.15 50.14 -36.84
C TYR A 218 -17.43 51.43 -37.26
N THR A 219 -16.19 51.63 -36.82
CA THR A 219 -15.39 52.84 -37.04
C THR A 219 -14.51 52.81 -38.29
N LYS A 220 -14.27 51.63 -38.92
CA LYS A 220 -13.62 51.54 -40.24
C LYS A 220 -14.65 51.72 -41.36
N ASP A 221 -14.34 52.54 -42.36
CA ASP A 221 -15.24 53.08 -43.41
C ASP A 221 -16.15 52.06 -44.18
N ASN A 222 -17.22 51.67 -43.49
CA ASN A 222 -18.64 51.48 -43.81
C ASN A 222 -19.23 51.30 -45.23
N LYS A 223 -18.50 51.16 -46.34
CA LYS A 223 -19.16 51.02 -47.67
C LYS A 223 -19.17 49.62 -48.30
N ALA A 224 -18.23 48.73 -47.97
CA ALA A 224 -18.07 47.46 -48.72
C ALA A 224 -18.52 46.18 -48.00
N ILE A 225 -18.83 46.22 -46.69
CA ILE A 225 -18.84 45.00 -45.86
C ILE A 225 -20.24 44.55 -45.41
N PHE A 226 -21.21 45.48 -45.39
CA PHE A 226 -22.49 45.26 -44.71
C PHE A 226 -23.64 45.02 -45.68
N LYS A 227 -24.34 43.89 -45.50
CA LYS A 227 -25.51 43.46 -46.29
C LYS A 227 -26.80 44.25 -46.00
N LEU A 228 -26.80 45.09 -44.96
CA LEU A 228 -27.99 45.77 -44.43
C LEU A 228 -28.01 47.28 -44.71
N LYS A 229 -29.24 47.83 -44.74
CA LYS A 229 -29.49 49.28 -44.80
C LYS A 229 -28.99 49.97 -43.52
N LYS A 230 -28.66 51.27 -43.63
CA LYS A 230 -28.01 52.06 -42.56
C LYS A 230 -28.72 52.00 -41.20
N LYS A 231 -30.06 52.06 -41.17
CA LYS A 231 -30.84 52.00 -39.92
C LYS A 231 -30.80 50.62 -39.26
N GLU A 232 -30.96 49.56 -40.04
CA GLU A 232 -30.91 48.16 -39.58
C GLU A 232 -29.51 47.79 -39.08
N ARG A 233 -28.46 48.25 -39.78
CA ARG A 233 -27.06 48.09 -39.36
C ARG A 233 -26.81 48.67 -37.96
N LYS A 234 -27.33 49.86 -37.68
CA LYS A 234 -27.15 50.52 -36.37
C LYS A 234 -27.85 49.73 -35.25
N LYS A 235 -29.05 49.20 -35.50
CA LYS A 235 -29.79 48.38 -34.53
C LYS A 235 -29.05 47.06 -34.24
N GLN A 236 -28.64 46.37 -35.30
CA GLN A 236 -27.92 45.10 -35.21
C GLN A 236 -26.55 45.25 -34.50
N TRP A 237 -25.88 46.36 -34.77
CA TRP A 237 -24.61 46.71 -34.13
C TRP A 237 -24.74 46.87 -32.61
N LEU A 238 -25.77 47.60 -32.15
CA LEU A 238 -25.99 47.80 -30.72
C LEU A 238 -26.22 46.46 -30.00
N ILE A 239 -27.00 45.55 -30.60
CA ILE A 239 -27.21 44.20 -30.05
C ILE A 239 -25.89 43.45 -29.86
N ILE A 240 -24.98 43.53 -30.83
CA ILE A 240 -23.67 42.85 -30.77
C ILE A 240 -22.77 43.47 -29.69
N VAL A 241 -22.74 44.80 -29.58
CA VAL A 241 -21.93 45.50 -28.57
C VAL A 241 -22.44 45.19 -27.17
N ASP A 242 -23.75 45.30 -26.94
CA ASP A 242 -24.35 45.02 -25.63
C ASP A 242 -24.09 43.55 -25.23
N ALA A 243 -24.29 42.61 -26.15
CA ALA A 243 -23.99 41.20 -25.91
C ALA A 243 -22.50 40.96 -25.61
N ALA A 244 -21.59 41.62 -26.32
CA ALA A 244 -20.15 41.50 -26.11
C ALA A 244 -19.70 42.05 -24.74
N GLU A 245 -20.21 43.21 -24.33
CA GLU A 245 -19.90 43.81 -23.04
C GLU A 245 -20.43 42.96 -21.88
N LEU A 246 -21.67 42.47 -21.99
CA LEU A 246 -22.24 41.55 -21.01
C LEU A 246 -21.45 40.24 -20.93
N THR A 247 -20.98 39.72 -22.07
CA THR A 247 -20.13 38.52 -22.11
C THR A 247 -18.79 38.77 -21.43
N ALA A 248 -18.13 39.90 -21.72
CA ALA A 248 -16.85 40.25 -21.11
C ALA A 248 -16.98 40.40 -19.59
N LEU A 249 -18.03 41.07 -19.10
CA LEU A 249 -18.32 41.22 -17.68
C LEU A 249 -18.63 39.87 -17.00
N LEU A 250 -19.37 39.00 -17.68
CA LEU A 250 -19.70 37.66 -17.16
C LEU A 250 -18.43 36.81 -17.02
N VAL A 251 -17.56 36.81 -18.04
CA VAL A 251 -16.28 36.10 -18.00
C VAL A 251 -15.37 36.68 -16.94
N GLU A 252 -15.27 38.00 -16.79
CA GLU A 252 -14.50 38.66 -15.72
C GLU A 252 -14.94 38.19 -14.33
N LYS A 253 -16.25 38.13 -14.07
CA LYS A 253 -16.80 37.69 -12.78
C LYS A 253 -16.65 36.19 -12.52
N THR A 254 -16.53 35.38 -13.56
CA THR A 254 -16.47 33.90 -13.45
C THR A 254 -15.09 33.33 -13.77
N GLU A 255 -14.11 34.18 -14.06
CA GLU A 255 -12.80 33.83 -14.59
C GLU A 255 -12.09 32.72 -13.81
N GLN A 256 -12.09 32.82 -12.47
CA GLN A 256 -11.47 31.82 -11.60
C GLN A 256 -12.09 30.43 -11.74
N LYS A 257 -13.40 30.35 -12.04
CA LYS A 257 -14.13 29.08 -12.21
C LYS A 257 -13.97 28.48 -13.61
N LEU A 258 -13.42 29.25 -14.54
CA LEU A 258 -13.18 28.85 -15.93
C LEU A 258 -11.73 28.38 -16.16
N ARG A 259 -10.89 28.38 -15.12
CA ARG A 259 -9.48 27.98 -15.20
C ARG A 259 -9.27 26.49 -14.98
N GLY A 260 -8.50 25.87 -15.87
CA GLY A 260 -7.93 24.53 -15.67
C GLY A 260 -6.62 24.52 -14.88
N ARG A 261 -6.00 23.34 -14.71
CA ARG A 261 -4.73 23.15 -13.95
C ARG A 261 -3.54 23.96 -14.50
N GLU A 262 -3.49 24.23 -15.80
CA GLU A 262 -2.44 25.02 -16.45
C GLU A 262 -2.73 26.53 -16.44
N ASN A 263 -3.66 27.01 -15.61
CA ASN A 263 -4.15 28.40 -15.60
C ASN A 263 -4.79 28.88 -16.92
N LYS A 264 -5.05 27.97 -17.85
CA LYS A 264 -5.74 28.25 -19.11
C LYS A 264 -7.24 28.45 -18.87
N ILE A 265 -7.80 29.52 -19.43
CA ILE A 265 -9.23 29.83 -19.39
C ILE A 265 -9.92 29.13 -20.57
N PHE A 266 -10.95 28.34 -20.25
CA PHE A 266 -11.80 27.69 -21.24
C PHE A 266 -13.09 28.49 -21.42
N LEU A 267 -13.44 28.75 -22.68
CA LEU A 267 -14.60 29.58 -23.03
C LEU A 267 -15.63 28.84 -23.89
N ARG A 268 -15.27 27.68 -24.46
CA ARG A 268 -16.15 26.86 -25.31
C ARG A 268 -16.10 25.38 -24.91
N SER A 269 -17.23 24.67 -24.97
CA SER A 269 -17.31 23.27 -24.54
C SER A 269 -16.42 22.34 -25.38
N TRP A 270 -16.39 22.53 -26.69
CA TRP A 270 -15.56 21.73 -27.59
C TRP A 270 -14.06 21.87 -27.30
N GLU A 271 -13.62 22.97 -26.69
CA GLU A 271 -12.22 23.16 -26.27
C GLU A 271 -11.86 22.26 -25.09
N LEU A 272 -12.82 22.01 -24.19
CA LEU A 272 -12.67 21.06 -23.10
C LEU A 272 -12.69 19.62 -23.62
N ASP A 273 -13.57 19.33 -24.58
CA ASP A 273 -13.66 17.99 -25.17
C ASP A 273 -12.34 17.62 -25.89
N LEU A 274 -11.78 18.53 -26.70
CA LEU A 274 -10.50 18.30 -27.37
C LEU A 274 -9.29 18.28 -26.42
N ALA A 275 -9.26 19.16 -25.41
CA ALA A 275 -8.13 19.21 -24.50
C ALA A 275 -7.98 17.95 -23.64
N TYR A 276 -9.08 17.19 -23.45
CA TYR A 276 -9.15 16.19 -22.41
C TYR A 276 -9.63 14.81 -22.87
N GLU A 277 -9.92 14.63 -24.16
CA GLU A 277 -10.11 13.31 -24.78
C GLU A 277 -8.93 12.38 -24.49
N ASP A 278 -7.70 12.89 -24.58
CA ASP A 278 -6.48 12.14 -24.24
C ASP A 278 -6.41 11.79 -22.75
N THR A 279 -6.83 12.69 -21.87
CA THR A 279 -6.84 12.46 -20.42
C THR A 279 -7.81 11.34 -20.04
N ASP A 280 -9.01 11.37 -20.63
CA ASP A 280 -10.01 10.33 -20.42
C ASP A 280 -9.57 8.98 -21.01
N LYS A 281 -8.97 8.98 -22.21
CA LYS A 281 -8.38 7.78 -22.82
C LYS A 281 -7.29 7.16 -21.93
N ILE A 282 -6.35 7.97 -21.42
CA ILE A 282 -5.30 7.51 -20.51
C ILE A 282 -5.91 6.97 -19.21
N LEU A 283 -6.95 7.62 -18.67
CA LEU A 283 -7.63 7.15 -17.47
C LEU A 283 -8.29 5.78 -17.70
N ARG A 284 -8.95 5.57 -18.84
CA ARG A 284 -9.54 4.27 -19.19
C ARG A 284 -8.47 3.18 -19.28
N GLN A 285 -7.39 3.42 -20.02
CA GLN A 285 -6.27 2.47 -20.13
C GLN A 285 -5.63 2.17 -18.77
N THR A 286 -5.50 3.18 -17.90
CA THR A 286 -4.99 3.04 -16.53
C THR A 286 -5.90 2.15 -15.69
N LYS A 287 -7.22 2.36 -15.76
CA LYS A 287 -8.22 1.52 -15.06
C LYS A 287 -8.18 0.09 -15.55
N GLU A 288 -8.21 -0.14 -16.87
CA GLU A 288 -8.13 -1.47 -17.48
C GLU A 288 -6.86 -2.21 -17.07
N PHE A 289 -5.72 -1.53 -17.00
CA PHE A 289 -4.47 -2.12 -16.53
C PHE A 289 -4.57 -2.56 -15.06
N ILE A 290 -5.06 -1.68 -14.17
CA ILE A 290 -5.23 -2.00 -12.74
C ILE A 290 -6.19 -3.18 -12.57
N GLU A 291 -7.34 -3.15 -13.25
CA GLU A 291 -8.35 -4.22 -13.23
C GLU A 291 -7.77 -5.56 -13.69
N LYS A 292 -7.02 -5.54 -14.80
CA LYS A 292 -6.43 -6.73 -15.39
C LYS A 292 -5.37 -7.37 -14.50
N TYR A 293 -4.52 -6.57 -13.84
CA TYR A 293 -3.30 -7.07 -13.20
C TYR A 293 -3.30 -7.05 -11.67
N ARG A 294 -4.10 -6.20 -11.00
CA ARG A 294 -4.06 -6.05 -9.53
C ARG A 294 -4.50 -7.31 -8.80
N VAL A 295 -5.65 -7.86 -9.15
CA VAL A 295 -6.19 -9.05 -8.48
C VAL A 295 -5.28 -10.28 -8.72
N PRO A 296 -4.83 -10.58 -9.95
CA PRO A 296 -3.86 -11.65 -10.18
C PRO A 296 -2.55 -11.47 -9.40
N GLU A 297 -2.04 -10.24 -9.32
CA GLU A 297 -0.80 -9.91 -8.60
C GLU A 297 -0.92 -10.22 -7.10
N LEU A 298 -2.01 -9.80 -6.47
CA LEU A 298 -2.31 -10.14 -5.08
C LEU A 298 -2.47 -11.65 -4.86
N LYS A 299 -3.13 -12.37 -5.79
CA LYS A 299 -3.27 -13.83 -5.72
C LYS A 299 -1.92 -14.55 -5.75
N VAL A 300 -0.96 -14.07 -6.56
CA VAL A 300 0.40 -14.62 -6.60
C VAL A 300 1.16 -14.35 -5.30
N ARG A 301 1.10 -13.12 -4.76
CA ARG A 301 1.68 -12.79 -3.44
C ARG A 301 1.11 -13.67 -2.34
N LEU A 302 -0.22 -13.83 -2.29
CA LEU A 302 -0.89 -14.69 -1.34
C LEU A 302 -0.46 -16.15 -1.45
N LYS A 303 -0.30 -16.66 -2.68
CA LYS A 303 0.20 -18.02 -2.91
C LYS A 303 1.65 -18.17 -2.43
N SER A 304 2.50 -17.16 -2.66
CA SER A 304 3.88 -17.11 -2.16
C SER A 304 3.91 -17.17 -0.63
N LEU A 305 3.14 -16.31 0.06
CA LEU A 305 3.08 -16.29 1.52
C LEU A 305 2.54 -17.60 2.11
N LYS A 306 1.52 -18.21 1.49
CA LYS A 306 1.00 -19.53 1.90
C LYS A 306 2.08 -20.62 1.77
N ARG A 307 2.91 -20.57 0.71
CA ARG A 307 4.06 -21.47 0.56
C ARG A 307 5.13 -21.22 1.62
N SER A 308 5.44 -19.96 1.91
CA SER A 308 6.36 -19.57 2.99
C SER A 308 5.90 -20.10 4.35
N LYS A 309 4.58 -20.00 4.65
CA LYS A 309 3.98 -20.58 5.86
C LYS A 309 4.06 -22.11 5.89
N LYS A 310 3.87 -22.78 4.76
CA LYS A 310 4.07 -24.24 4.66
C LYS A 310 5.52 -24.62 4.93
N ARG A 311 6.48 -23.91 4.31
CA ARG A 311 7.91 -24.14 4.50
C ARG A 311 8.34 -23.90 5.95
N LEU A 312 7.80 -22.87 6.61
CA LEU A 312 8.05 -22.64 8.04
C LEU A 312 7.66 -23.86 8.89
N LYS A 313 6.51 -24.48 8.59
CA LYS A 313 6.04 -25.70 9.26
C LYS A 313 6.85 -26.96 8.92
N GLU A 314 7.44 -27.03 7.73
CA GLU A 314 8.33 -28.12 7.32
C GLU A 314 9.68 -28.06 8.05
N ILE A 315 10.17 -26.85 8.37
CA ILE A 315 11.38 -26.65 9.18
C ILE A 315 11.13 -27.16 10.61
N ALA A 316 10.08 -26.65 11.26
CA ALA A 316 9.68 -27.07 12.60
C ALA A 316 8.24 -26.67 12.89
N THR A 317 7.70 -27.19 14.00
CA THR A 317 6.49 -26.65 14.63
C THR A 317 6.86 -26.00 15.95
N PHE A 318 6.12 -24.95 16.36
CA PHE A 318 6.35 -24.32 17.66
C PHE A 318 6.34 -25.36 18.80
N ASP A 319 5.35 -26.24 18.81
CA ASP A 319 5.22 -27.34 19.77
C ASP A 319 6.48 -28.22 19.78
N SER A 320 6.95 -28.66 18.61
CA SER A 320 8.15 -29.50 18.52
C SER A 320 9.42 -28.82 19.03
N LEU A 321 9.53 -27.49 18.89
CA LEU A 321 10.68 -26.73 19.40
C LEU A 321 10.63 -26.60 20.92
N ILE A 322 9.44 -26.39 21.49
CA ILE A 322 9.23 -26.34 22.95
C ILE A 322 9.47 -27.71 23.58
N THR A 323 8.90 -28.78 23.02
CA THR A 323 9.15 -30.16 23.51
C THR A 323 10.63 -30.51 23.45
N LEU A 324 11.34 -30.14 22.38
CA LEU A 324 12.78 -30.38 22.29
C LEU A 324 13.57 -29.60 23.35
N LEU A 325 13.21 -28.34 23.59
CA LEU A 325 13.84 -27.51 24.63
C LEU A 325 13.71 -28.18 26.01
N GLU A 326 12.49 -28.60 26.36
CA GLU A 326 12.19 -29.26 27.63
C GLU A 326 12.91 -30.60 27.76
N ASP A 327 12.81 -31.45 26.75
CA ASP A 327 13.44 -32.78 26.74
C ASP A 327 14.95 -32.67 26.97
N VAL A 328 15.61 -31.72 26.30
CA VAL A 328 17.05 -31.53 26.44
C VAL A 328 17.37 -31.06 27.86
N GLN A 329 16.65 -30.06 28.36
CA GLN A 329 16.89 -29.53 29.70
C GLN A 329 16.71 -30.61 30.78
N LEU A 330 15.67 -31.44 30.68
CA LEU A 330 15.43 -32.56 31.59
C LEU A 330 16.50 -33.66 31.46
N LYS A 331 17.00 -33.94 30.25
CA LYS A 331 18.07 -34.92 30.06
C LYS A 331 19.42 -34.43 30.58
N MET A 332 19.69 -33.13 30.52
CA MET A 332 20.91 -32.53 31.08
C MET A 332 20.98 -32.64 32.60
N LEU A 333 19.83 -32.69 33.29
CA LEU A 333 19.73 -32.88 34.73
C LEU A 333 20.10 -34.31 35.19
N LYS A 334 20.01 -35.31 34.31
CA LYS A 334 20.33 -36.69 34.65
C LYS A 334 21.85 -36.90 34.61
N PRO A 335 22.42 -37.68 35.56
CA PRO A 335 23.84 -37.96 35.54
C PRO A 335 24.11 -38.93 34.39
N MET A 336 25.11 -38.62 33.57
CA MET A 336 25.56 -39.48 32.47
C MET A 336 26.83 -40.16 32.93
N THR A 337 26.69 -41.38 33.44
CA THR A 337 27.76 -42.10 34.13
C THR A 337 28.59 -42.97 33.19
N THR A 338 28.07 -43.26 32.00
CA THR A 338 28.73 -44.13 31.01
C THR A 338 28.93 -43.43 29.67
N LEU A 339 29.98 -43.82 28.94
CA LEU A 339 30.24 -43.30 27.59
C LEU A 339 29.08 -43.59 26.61
N ARG A 340 28.36 -44.70 26.80
CA ARG A 340 27.17 -45.04 26.00
C ARG A 340 26.05 -44.00 26.18
N GLU A 341 25.84 -43.52 27.40
CA GLU A 341 24.87 -42.46 27.70
C GLU A 341 25.30 -41.13 27.08
N VAL A 342 26.60 -40.80 27.15
CA VAL A 342 27.18 -39.60 26.52
C VAL A 342 26.97 -39.62 25.01
N ASN A 343 27.33 -40.71 24.33
CA ASN A 343 27.17 -40.86 22.88
C ASN A 343 25.69 -40.80 22.46
N LYS A 344 24.80 -41.41 23.26
CA LYS A 344 23.35 -41.32 23.02
C LYS A 344 22.85 -39.89 23.16
N PHE A 345 23.31 -39.16 24.18
CA PHE A 345 22.92 -37.76 24.35
C PHE A 345 23.42 -36.88 23.20
N GLN A 346 24.68 -37.07 22.80
CA GLN A 346 25.28 -36.33 21.69
C GLN A 346 24.51 -36.53 20.37
N THR A 347 24.17 -37.78 20.06
CA THR A 347 23.49 -38.13 18.80
C THR A 347 22.02 -37.76 18.78
N GLN A 348 21.29 -37.99 19.88
CA GLN A 348 19.83 -37.78 19.91
C GLN A 348 19.41 -36.34 20.21
N TYR A 349 20.21 -35.62 21.00
CA TYR A 349 19.84 -34.30 21.51
C TYR A 349 20.78 -33.22 20.98
N PHE A 350 22.08 -33.30 21.30
CA PHE A 350 23.04 -32.25 20.95
C PHE A 350 23.04 -31.91 19.45
N LYS A 351 23.27 -32.92 18.59
CA LYS A 351 23.28 -32.72 17.13
C LYS A 351 21.96 -32.19 16.59
N LYS A 352 20.83 -32.57 17.19
CA LYS A 352 19.50 -32.12 16.75
C LYS A 352 19.26 -30.64 17.07
N ILE A 353 19.66 -30.19 18.26
CA ILE A 353 19.60 -28.77 18.64
C ILE A 353 20.58 -27.96 17.81
N GLU A 354 21.79 -28.50 17.61
CA GLU A 354 22.82 -27.88 16.77
C GLU A 354 22.29 -27.62 15.36
N GLN A 355 21.71 -28.64 14.72
CA GLN A 355 21.08 -28.52 13.41
C GLN A 355 19.96 -27.46 13.39
N LEU A 356 19.09 -27.42 14.40
CA LEU A 356 18.02 -26.41 14.45
C LEU A 356 18.57 -25.00 14.68
N ALA A 357 19.55 -24.83 15.56
CA ALA A 357 20.13 -23.53 15.87
C ALA A 357 20.96 -22.97 14.71
N TYR A 358 21.68 -23.81 13.95
CA TYR A 358 22.55 -23.38 12.86
C TYR A 358 21.88 -23.38 11.50
N ASP A 359 21.11 -24.40 11.14
CA ASP A 359 20.54 -24.53 9.79
C ASP A 359 19.14 -23.90 9.69
N SER A 360 18.33 -24.01 10.75
CA SER A 360 16.93 -23.61 10.69
C SER A 360 16.71 -22.12 10.98
N GLU A 361 17.52 -21.50 11.85
CA GLU A 361 17.40 -20.07 12.16
C GLU A 361 17.62 -19.17 10.92
N PRO A 362 18.66 -19.34 10.09
CA PRO A 362 18.82 -18.56 8.87
C PRO A 362 17.65 -18.77 7.89
N ALA A 363 17.11 -19.99 7.79
CA ALA A 363 15.98 -20.28 6.95
C ALA A 363 14.69 -19.57 7.43
N ILE A 364 14.45 -19.53 8.74
CA ILE A 364 13.33 -18.79 9.35
C ILE A 364 13.47 -17.28 9.09
N GLN A 365 14.67 -16.73 9.23
CA GLN A 365 14.94 -15.31 8.93
C GLN A 365 14.71 -14.98 7.46
N GLN A 366 15.16 -15.83 6.53
CA GLN A 366 14.90 -15.65 5.10
C GLN A 366 13.40 -15.68 4.78
N ILE A 367 12.63 -16.56 5.43
CA ILE A 367 11.17 -16.60 5.29
C ILE A 367 10.55 -15.29 5.78
N LYS A 368 11.00 -14.77 6.92
CA LYS A 368 10.52 -13.51 7.49
C LYS A 368 10.82 -12.31 6.59
N ILE A 369 12.03 -12.24 6.03
CA ILE A 369 12.43 -11.19 5.07
C ILE A 369 11.51 -11.21 3.86
N ARG A 370 11.33 -12.38 3.22
CA ARG A 370 10.41 -12.52 2.08
C ARG A 370 8.96 -12.18 2.43
N ALA A 371 8.52 -12.51 3.63
CA ALA A 371 7.18 -12.17 4.09
C ALA A 371 6.97 -10.64 4.12
N ASN A 372 7.99 -9.90 4.58
CA ASN A 372 7.96 -8.43 4.67
C ASN A 372 8.10 -7.74 3.31
N GLU A 373 8.88 -8.31 2.38
CA GLU A 373 8.97 -7.81 1.00
C GLU A 373 7.61 -7.80 0.30
N HIS A 374 6.74 -8.78 0.59
CA HIS A 374 5.38 -8.82 0.04
C HIS A 374 4.43 -7.76 0.61
N LEU A 375 4.78 -7.12 1.73
CA LEU A 375 4.01 -6.02 2.33
C LEU A 375 4.50 -4.64 1.93
N LYS A 376 5.78 -4.49 1.61
CA LYS A 376 6.30 -3.27 1.00
C LYS A 376 5.65 -3.11 -0.37
N GLY A 377 4.47 -2.50 -0.36
CA GLY A 377 3.91 -1.90 -1.55
C GLY A 377 4.87 -0.81 -2.03
N PRO A 378 4.77 -0.39 -3.29
CA PRO A 378 5.54 0.75 -3.79
C PRO A 378 5.11 2.08 -3.17
N ASP A 379 4.16 2.06 -2.22
CA ASP A 379 3.66 3.23 -1.49
C ASP A 379 4.76 3.87 -0.62
N ASP A 380 5.81 3.11 -0.26
CA ASP A 380 6.97 3.59 0.51
C ASP A 380 8.11 4.17 -0.36
N GLU A 381 8.06 4.00 -1.69
CA GLU A 381 8.99 4.68 -2.60
C GLU A 381 8.37 6.00 -3.08
N GLU A 382 9.13 7.08 -2.99
CA GLU A 382 8.74 8.40 -3.50
C GLU A 382 8.56 8.31 -5.03
N ILE A 383 7.31 8.08 -5.47
CA ILE A 383 6.94 8.08 -6.88
C ILE A 383 7.03 9.53 -7.35
N THR A 384 8.06 9.84 -8.12
CA THR A 384 8.30 11.18 -8.69
C THR A 384 7.44 11.43 -9.93
N GLU A 385 7.23 12.70 -10.29
CA GLU A 385 6.50 13.09 -11.51
C GLU A 385 7.09 12.48 -12.79
N ASP A 386 8.42 12.29 -12.84
CA ASP A 386 9.11 11.63 -13.96
C ASP A 386 8.71 10.16 -14.14
N MET A 387 8.36 9.47 -13.06
CA MET A 387 7.87 8.09 -13.13
C MET A 387 6.43 8.00 -13.64
N LEU A 388 5.63 9.05 -13.41
CA LEU A 388 4.25 9.16 -13.89
C LEU A 388 4.21 9.49 -15.38
N SER A 389 5.15 10.31 -15.87
CA SER A 389 5.25 10.71 -17.28
C SER A 389 5.83 9.61 -18.18
N SER A 390 6.73 8.77 -17.65
CA SER A 390 7.40 7.68 -18.39
C SER A 390 6.67 6.33 -18.36
N ALA A 391 5.56 6.22 -17.61
CA ALA A 391 4.73 5.02 -17.58
C ALA A 391 3.97 4.87 -18.92
N GLU A 392 4.66 4.33 -19.93
CA GLU A 392 4.07 3.89 -21.20
C GLU A 392 3.37 2.54 -21.03
N PHE A 393 2.21 2.38 -21.66
CA PHE A 393 1.55 1.09 -21.80
C PHE A 393 2.35 0.18 -22.74
N LYS A 394 3.35 -0.52 -22.22
CA LYS A 394 4.01 -1.63 -22.93
C LYS A 394 3.26 -2.91 -22.63
N THR A 395 2.37 -3.29 -23.56
CA THR A 395 1.56 -4.51 -23.54
C THR A 395 2.39 -5.78 -23.65
#